data_AF-A0A2U1QC10-F1
#
_entry.id   AF-A0A2U1QC10-F1
#
_cell.length_a   1.000
_cell.length_b   1.000
_cell.length_c   1.000
_cell.angle_alpha   90.00
_cell.angle_beta   90.00
_cell.angle_gamma   90.00
#
_symmetry.space_group_name_H-M   'P 1'
#
loop_
_entity.id
_entity.type
_entity.pdbx_description
1 polymer ?
#
loop_
_entity_poly.entity_id
_entity_poly.type
_entity_poly.pdbx_seq_one_letter_code
_entity_poly.pdbx_strand_id
1 'polypeptide(L)'
;MSGQDQIIEHVVLYKVKPDFDSTKSQLWSMDFNNLTSLNLTIHVSAGKLYRSWSSSLTFTHMLHTRYRAMDDLRKYRVHHEHVRLRTETVKPILDEVMAVDWISNCGSGYTIASIAGFPGPDDLEALDSNEELINLHKAKAKDLIESELVVDYVCPPAM
;
A
#
# COMPACT_ATOMS: atom_id res chain seq x y z
N MET A 1 12.68 -29.19 2.76
CA MET A 1 11.40 -28.78 3.39
C MET A 1 11.16 -27.34 2.97
N SER A 2 10.23 -27.10 2.05
CA SER A 2 9.91 -25.76 1.54
C SER A 2 8.94 -25.11 2.52
N GLY A 3 9.46 -24.28 3.42
CA GLY A 3 8.61 -23.36 4.17
C GLY A 3 8.14 -22.28 3.21
N GLN A 4 6.84 -22.20 2.97
CA GLN A 4 6.28 -20.99 2.37
C GLN A 4 6.46 -19.87 3.41
N ASP A 5 7.33 -18.91 3.14
CA ASP A 5 7.46 -17.73 3.99
C ASP A 5 6.15 -16.94 3.88
N GLN A 6 5.38 -16.96 4.97
CA GLN A 6 4.18 -16.14 5.12
C GLN A 6 4.61 -14.71 5.44
N ILE A 7 4.15 -13.76 4.64
CA ILE A 7 4.40 -12.33 4.85
C ILE A 7 3.08 -11.68 5.24
N ILE A 8 3.12 -10.81 6.25
CA ILE A 8 1.98 -9.96 6.54
C ILE A 8 2.10 -8.70 5.70
N GLU A 9 1.15 -8.49 4.81
CA GLU A 9 1.02 -7.30 4.00
C GLU A 9 0.09 -6.31 4.73
N HIS A 10 0.54 -5.07 4.85
CA HIS A 10 -0.19 -3.97 5.46
C HIS A 10 -0.20 -2.82 4.47
N VAL A 11 -1.37 -2.50 3.96
CA VAL A 11 -1.57 -1.35 3.07
C VAL A 11 -2.50 -0.37 3.75
N VAL A 12 -2.08 0.89 3.79
CA VAL A 12 -2.90 2.00 4.25
C VAL A 12 -3.02 3.02 3.15
N LEU A 13 -4.26 3.35 2.79
CA LEU A 13 -4.59 4.38 1.85
C LEU A 13 -5.08 5.61 2.60
N TYR A 14 -4.59 6.76 2.16
CA TYR A 14 -4.77 8.03 2.82
C TYR A 14 -5.40 9.03 1.85
N LYS A 15 -6.47 9.68 2.29
CA LYS A 15 -7.03 10.86 1.63
C LYS A 15 -6.58 12.07 2.42
N VAL A 16 -5.72 12.88 1.83
CA VAL A 16 -5.26 14.14 2.41
C VAL A 16 -6.31 15.23 2.13
N LYS A 17 -6.57 16.09 3.10
CA LYS A 17 -7.47 17.23 2.94
C LYS A 17 -7.01 18.16 1.80
N PRO A 18 -7.95 18.75 1.02
CA PRO A 18 -7.60 19.58 -0.13
C PRO A 18 -6.85 20.87 0.23
N ASP A 19 -7.03 21.38 1.45
CA ASP A 19 -6.44 22.64 1.92
C ASP A 19 -4.99 22.51 2.41
N PHE A 20 -4.37 21.32 2.27
CA PHE A 20 -3.04 21.04 2.79
C PHE A 20 -1.95 21.11 1.71
N ASP A 21 -0.87 21.81 2.05
CA ASP A 21 0.32 22.02 1.21
C ASP A 21 1.01 20.70 0.83
N SER A 22 1.33 20.55 -0.46
CA SER A 22 2.08 19.43 -1.05
C SER A 22 3.46 19.21 -0.40
N THR A 23 4.06 20.25 0.17
CA THR A 23 5.35 20.15 0.86
C THR A 23 5.21 19.31 2.14
N LYS A 24 4.13 19.52 2.89
CA LYS A 24 3.84 18.71 4.08
C LYS A 24 3.53 17.28 3.70
N SER A 25 2.91 17.05 2.53
CA SER A 25 2.57 15.70 2.09
C SER A 25 3.80 14.84 1.76
N GLN A 26 4.84 15.45 1.21
CA GLN A 26 6.13 14.79 0.96
C GLN A 26 6.88 14.49 2.26
N LEU A 27 6.88 15.41 3.22
CA LEU A 27 7.61 15.25 4.49
C LEU A 27 7.12 14.04 5.29
N TRP A 28 5.81 13.85 5.45
CA TRP A 28 5.30 12.70 6.20
C TRP A 28 5.55 11.38 5.48
N SER A 29 5.59 11.38 4.15
CA SER A 29 5.95 10.20 3.36
C SER A 29 7.41 9.80 3.64
N MET A 30 8.33 10.78 3.69
CA MET A 30 9.72 10.55 4.09
C MET A 30 9.83 10.04 5.53
N ASP A 31 9.06 10.61 6.46
CA ASP A 31 9.06 10.17 7.86
C ASP A 31 8.64 8.70 8.03
N PHE A 32 7.63 8.23 7.30
CA PHE A 32 7.28 6.80 7.30
C PHE A 32 8.37 5.93 6.69
N ASN A 33 9.01 6.38 5.61
CA ASN A 33 10.10 5.63 4.99
C ASN A 33 11.29 5.46 5.96
N ASN A 34 11.49 6.42 6.88
CA ASN A 34 12.51 6.33 7.92
C ASN A 34 12.16 5.32 9.04
N LEU A 35 10.92 4.82 9.12
CA LEU A 35 10.56 3.76 10.06
C LEU A 35 11.18 2.40 9.71
N THR A 36 11.83 2.26 8.55
CA THR A 36 12.76 1.15 8.25
C THR A 36 13.75 0.91 9.40
N SER A 37 14.18 1.98 10.08
CA SER A 37 15.11 1.94 11.20
C SER A 37 14.63 1.16 12.43
N LEU A 38 13.32 0.87 12.54
CA LEU A 38 12.75 0.14 13.69
C LEU A 38 13.08 -1.35 13.69
N ASN A 39 13.61 -1.90 12.59
CA ASN A 39 13.92 -3.33 12.41
C ASN A 39 12.72 -4.29 12.64
N LEU A 40 11.49 -3.76 12.68
CA LEU A 40 10.25 -4.55 12.79
C LEU A 40 9.64 -4.86 11.42
N THR A 41 10.07 -4.17 10.37
CA THR A 41 9.51 -4.25 9.01
C THR A 41 10.53 -4.83 8.04
N ILE A 42 10.08 -5.70 7.13
CA ILE A 42 10.88 -6.16 5.97
C ILE A 42 10.98 -5.05 4.93
N HIS A 43 9.89 -4.30 4.77
CA HIS A 43 9.74 -3.24 3.78
C HIS A 43 8.78 -2.20 4.35
N VAL A 44 9.09 -0.93 4.15
CA VAL A 44 8.13 0.17 4.33
C VAL A 44 8.35 1.16 3.18
N SER A 45 7.24 1.59 2.59
CA SER A 45 7.24 2.56 1.51
C SER A 45 5.96 3.39 1.57
N ALA A 46 6.10 4.70 1.63
CA ALA A 46 5.02 5.66 1.67
C ALA A 46 5.20 6.69 0.56
N GLY A 47 4.10 7.04 -0.11
CA GLY A 47 4.14 8.02 -1.18
C GLY A 47 2.78 8.35 -1.80
N LYS A 48 2.80 9.31 -2.71
CA LYS A 48 1.63 9.69 -3.52
C LYS A 48 1.33 8.59 -4.53
N LEU A 49 0.05 8.32 -4.75
CA LEU A 49 -0.40 7.43 -5.81
C LEU A 49 -0.03 8.02 -7.18
N TYR A 50 0.44 7.17 -8.08
CA TYR A 50 0.73 7.56 -9.46
C TYR A 50 -0.56 7.80 -10.23
N ARG A 51 -1.50 6.85 -10.11
CA ARG A 51 -2.81 6.90 -10.76
C ARG A 51 -3.83 6.12 -9.93
N SER A 52 -5.06 6.63 -9.89
CA SER A 52 -6.23 5.90 -9.40
C SER A 52 -7.14 5.60 -10.59
N TRP A 53 -7.52 4.35 -10.76
CA TRP A 53 -8.44 3.93 -11.82
C TRP A 53 -9.90 3.85 -11.34
N SER A 54 -10.11 3.96 -10.03
CA SER A 54 -11.44 3.94 -9.43
C SER A 54 -11.95 5.37 -9.24
N SER A 55 -13.11 5.67 -9.82
CA SER A 55 -13.77 6.98 -9.70
C SER A 55 -14.51 7.17 -8.37
N SER A 56 -14.78 6.09 -7.64
CA SER A 56 -15.51 6.10 -6.38
C SER A 56 -14.65 6.41 -5.16
N LEU A 57 -13.33 6.32 -5.26
CA LEU A 57 -12.42 6.44 -4.13
C LEU A 57 -11.37 7.52 -4.39
N THR A 58 -11.29 8.48 -3.48
CA THR A 58 -10.50 9.71 -3.62
C THR A 58 -9.20 9.69 -2.82
N PHE A 59 -8.64 8.51 -2.54
CA PHE A 59 -7.36 8.38 -1.84
C PHE A 59 -6.24 8.96 -2.70
N THR A 60 -5.25 9.58 -2.05
CA THR A 60 -4.16 10.29 -2.73
C THR A 60 -2.78 9.72 -2.42
N HIS A 61 -2.63 9.01 -1.31
CA HIS A 61 -1.36 8.43 -0.88
C HIS A 61 -1.54 7.01 -0.38
N MET A 62 -0.45 6.25 -0.41
CA MET A 62 -0.38 4.89 0.10
C MET A 62 0.83 4.73 1.03
N LEU A 63 0.67 3.94 2.07
CA LEU A 63 1.72 3.33 2.87
C LEU A 63 1.61 1.82 2.69
N HIS A 64 2.72 1.21 2.29
CA HIS A 64 2.85 -0.24 2.17
C HIS A 64 3.93 -0.72 3.11
N THR A 65 3.60 -1.69 3.95
CA THR A 65 4.53 -2.27 4.90
C THR A 65 4.44 -3.80 4.87
N ARG A 66 5.59 -4.46 4.96
CA ARG A 66 5.68 -5.92 5.05
C ARG A 66 6.30 -6.34 6.37
N TYR A 67 5.72 -7.37 7.00
CA TYR A 67 6.22 -7.93 8.25
C TYR A 67 6.48 -9.43 8.12
N ARG A 68 7.44 -9.94 8.89
CA ARG A 68 7.74 -11.38 8.95
C ARG A 68 6.69 -12.15 9.74
N ALA A 69 6.06 -11.49 10.73
CA ALA A 69 5.06 -12.10 11.58
C ALA A 69 3.99 -11.10 12.03
N MET A 70 2.83 -11.61 12.42
CA MET A 70 1.73 -10.81 12.99
C MET A 70 2.16 -10.07 14.26
N ASP A 71 3.07 -10.65 15.06
CA ASP A 71 3.58 -10.01 16.26
C ASP A 71 4.46 -8.79 15.96
N ASP A 72 5.16 -8.78 14.82
CA ASP A 72 5.94 -7.61 14.39
C ASP A 72 5.02 -6.46 13.98
N LEU A 73 3.92 -6.76 13.26
CA LEU A 73 2.85 -5.78 12.98
C LEU A 73 2.25 -5.23 14.27
N ARG A 74 1.96 -6.09 15.26
CA ARG A 74 1.41 -5.65 16.56
C ARG A 74 2.38 -4.72 17.30
N LYS A 75 3.67 -5.07 17.34
CA LYS A 75 4.72 -4.23 17.95
C LYS A 75 4.85 -2.89 17.22
N TYR A 76 4.83 -2.90 15.89
CA TYR A 76 4.91 -1.69 15.08
C TYR A 76 3.71 -0.76 15.35
N ARG A 77 2.48 -1.29 15.39
CA ARG A 77 1.25 -0.49 15.62
C ARG A 77 1.28 0.31 16.92
N VAL A 78 1.93 -0.21 17.96
CA VAL A 78 2.04 0.44 19.28
C VAL A 78 3.40 1.12 19.50
N HIS A 79 4.32 1.03 18.54
CA HIS A 79 5.64 1.63 18.66
C HIS A 79 5.54 3.15 18.77
N HIS A 80 6.25 3.75 19.73
CA HIS A 80 6.17 5.18 20.03
C HIS A 80 6.41 6.07 18.80
N GLU A 81 7.42 5.79 17.97
CA GLU A 81 7.66 6.55 16.73
C GLU A 81 6.52 6.43 15.69
N HIS A 82 5.98 5.23 15.47
CA HIS A 82 4.83 5.06 14.56
C HIS A 82 3.58 5.77 15.09
N VAL A 83 3.30 5.64 16.39
CA VAL A 83 2.16 6.31 17.03
C VAL A 83 2.32 7.82 16.93
N ARG A 84 3.52 8.35 17.20
CA ARG A 84 3.85 9.77 17.10
C ARG A 84 3.59 10.32 15.69
N LEU A 85 4.12 9.68 14.65
CA LEU A 85 3.87 10.10 13.26
C LEU A 85 2.39 10.07 12.91
N ARG A 86 1.70 8.99 13.31
CA ARG A 86 0.26 8.87 13.09
C ARG A 86 -0.52 10.00 13.76
N THR A 87 -0.20 10.34 15.01
CA THR A 87 -0.98 11.30 15.80
C THR A 87 -0.63 12.74 15.55
N GLU A 88 0.65 13.06 15.41
CA GLU A 88 1.16 14.43 15.32
C GLU A 88 1.23 14.92 13.88
N THR A 89 1.64 14.06 12.95
CA THR A 89 1.88 14.45 11.56
C THR A 89 0.69 14.13 10.66
N VAL A 90 0.16 12.91 10.77
CA VAL A 90 -0.79 12.37 9.79
C VAL A 90 -2.25 12.69 10.16
N LYS A 91 -2.66 12.48 11.40
CA LYS A 91 -4.05 12.72 11.83
C LYS A 91 -4.58 14.14 11.52
N PRO A 92 -3.81 15.23 11.65
CA PRO A 92 -4.33 16.57 11.33
C PRO A 92 -4.64 16.77 9.84
N ILE A 93 -3.88 16.10 8.97
CA ILE A 93 -3.87 16.33 7.52
C ILE A 93 -4.81 15.38 6.76
N LEU A 94 -5.21 14.28 7.38
CA LEU A 94 -6.09 13.28 6.77
C LEU A 94 -7.56 13.67 6.86
N ASP A 95 -8.26 13.37 5.78
CA ASP A 95 -9.72 13.36 5.67
C ASP A 95 -10.26 11.94 5.90
N GLU A 96 -9.70 10.97 5.17
CA GLU A 96 -10.10 9.56 5.25
C GLU A 96 -8.86 8.63 5.30
N VAL A 97 -9.04 7.47 5.92
CA VAL A 97 -8.03 6.41 6.00
C VAL A 97 -8.69 5.04 5.80
N MET A 98 -8.07 4.22 4.97
CA MET A 98 -8.44 2.81 4.80
C MET A 98 -7.20 1.95 5.02
N ALA A 99 -7.26 1.01 5.96
CA ALA A 99 -6.16 0.08 6.22
C ALA A 99 -6.62 -1.34 5.93
N VAL A 100 -5.79 -2.09 5.20
CA VAL A 100 -6.05 -3.47 4.79
C VAL A 100 -4.84 -4.31 5.15
N ASP A 101 -5.08 -5.35 5.94
CA ASP A 101 -4.08 -6.32 6.36
C ASP A 101 -4.44 -7.69 5.78
N TRP A 102 -3.46 -8.40 5.21
CA TRP A 102 -3.65 -9.79 4.83
C TRP A 102 -2.35 -10.58 4.97
N ILE A 103 -2.49 -11.91 4.98
CA ILE A 103 -1.35 -12.82 4.98
C ILE A 103 -1.13 -13.23 3.52
N SER A 104 0.03 -12.90 2.96
CA SER A 104 0.44 -13.37 1.64
C SER A 104 1.32 -14.61 1.80
N ASN A 105 0.92 -15.71 1.17
CA ASN A 105 1.82 -16.82 0.93
C ASN A 105 2.63 -16.46 -0.32
N CYS A 106 3.95 -16.33 -0.19
CA CYS A 106 4.84 -16.18 -1.34
C CYS A 106 4.83 -17.50 -2.15
N GLY A 107 3.77 -17.77 -2.92
CA GLY A 107 3.64 -19.02 -3.68
C GLY A 107 2.26 -19.48 -4.16
N SER A 108 1.13 -18.87 -3.77
CA SER A 108 -0.18 -19.35 -4.26
C SER A 108 -1.16 -18.22 -4.54
N GLY A 109 -1.52 -18.08 -5.83
CA GLY A 109 -2.32 -17.02 -6.43
C GLY A 109 -3.82 -17.04 -6.10
N TYR A 110 -4.17 -16.89 -4.83
CA TYR A 110 -5.49 -16.39 -4.44
C TYR A 110 -5.30 -15.26 -3.44
N THR A 111 -5.74 -14.06 -3.81
CA THR A 111 -5.62 -12.87 -2.97
C THR A 111 -6.89 -12.04 -3.05
N ILE A 112 -7.34 -11.53 -1.90
CA ILE A 112 -8.43 -10.55 -1.80
C ILE A 112 -7.98 -9.17 -2.32
N ALA A 113 -6.66 -8.97 -2.50
CA ALA A 113 -6.04 -7.82 -3.15
C ALA A 113 -4.84 -8.30 -4.01
N SER A 114 -4.85 -8.07 -5.32
CA SER A 114 -3.69 -8.36 -6.16
C SER A 114 -2.74 -7.15 -6.15
N ILE A 115 -1.53 -7.32 -5.63
CA ILE A 115 -0.45 -6.34 -5.78
C ILE A 115 0.57 -6.94 -6.75
N ALA A 116 0.65 -6.37 -7.94
CA ALA A 116 1.69 -6.69 -8.90
C ALA A 116 2.80 -5.63 -8.80
N GLY A 117 4.01 -6.07 -8.49
CA GLY A 117 5.19 -5.21 -8.50
C GLY A 117 5.82 -5.21 -9.88
N PHE A 118 6.03 -4.03 -10.44
CA PHE A 118 6.66 -3.84 -11.74
C PHE A 118 7.99 -3.10 -11.59
N PRO A 119 9.04 -3.45 -12.37
CA PRO A 119 10.33 -2.77 -12.33
C PRO A 119 10.27 -1.29 -12.72
N GLY A 120 9.35 -0.91 -13.61
CA GLY A 120 9.16 0.48 -14.01
C GLY A 120 7.76 0.81 -14.56
N PRO A 121 7.47 2.10 -14.80
CA PRO A 121 6.19 2.56 -15.35
C PRO A 121 5.88 1.95 -16.72
N ASP A 122 6.90 1.77 -17.57
CA ASP A 122 6.72 1.21 -18.92
C ASP A 122 6.20 -0.24 -18.87
N ASP A 123 6.64 -1.03 -17.87
CA ASP A 123 6.18 -2.41 -17.66
C ASP A 123 4.72 -2.45 -17.16
N LEU A 124 4.31 -1.43 -16.40
CA LEU A 124 2.93 -1.26 -15.96
C LEU A 124 2.03 -0.88 -17.16
N GLU A 125 2.46 0.05 -18.01
CA GLU A 125 1.74 0.44 -19.24
C GLU A 125 1.63 -0.71 -20.25
N ALA A 126 2.62 -1.60 -20.30
CA ALA A 126 2.54 -2.81 -21.12
C ALA A 126 1.45 -3.77 -20.65
N LEU A 127 1.14 -3.81 -19.34
CA LEU A 127 0.04 -4.60 -18.80
C LEU A 127 -1.32 -4.03 -19.23
N ASP A 128 -1.47 -2.69 -19.27
CA ASP A 128 -2.67 -2.01 -19.76
C ASP A 128 -3.02 -2.42 -21.20
N SER A 129 -2.00 -2.71 -22.00
CA SER A 129 -2.13 -3.15 -23.39
C SER A 129 -2.48 -4.65 -23.53
N ASN A 130 -2.48 -5.41 -22.43
CA ASN A 130 -2.82 -6.84 -22.41
C ASN A 130 -4.27 -7.06 -21.96
N GLU A 131 -5.20 -6.77 -22.87
CA GLU A 131 -6.65 -6.87 -22.62
C GLU A 131 -7.09 -8.24 -22.09
N GLU A 132 -6.43 -9.33 -22.50
CA GLU A 132 -6.82 -10.69 -22.13
C GLU A 132 -6.58 -10.99 -20.64
N LEU A 133 -5.43 -10.57 -20.09
CA LEU A 133 -5.12 -10.69 -18.66
C LEU A 133 -6.00 -9.79 -17.79
N ILE A 134 -6.28 -8.57 -18.26
CA ILE A 134 -7.16 -7.62 -17.57
C ILE A 134 -8.59 -8.18 -17.52
N ASN A 135 -9.09 -8.68 -18.65
CA ASN A 135 -10.44 -9.23 -18.75
C ASN A 135 -10.59 -10.53 -17.97
N LEU A 136 -9.57 -11.39 -17.91
CA LEU A 136 -9.59 -12.61 -17.11
C LEU A 136 -9.71 -12.34 -15.61
N HIS A 137 -8.98 -11.35 -15.09
CA HIS A 137 -9.06 -10.94 -13.69
C HIS A 137 -10.41 -10.30 -13.36
N LYS A 138 -10.91 -9.42 -14.22
CA LYS A 138 -12.21 -8.77 -14.04
C LYS A 138 -13.35 -9.81 -14.10
N ALA A 139 -13.40 -10.65 -15.12
CA ALA A 139 -14.53 -11.56 -15.36
C ALA A 139 -14.77 -12.58 -14.24
N LYS A 140 -13.72 -13.09 -13.59
CA LYS A 140 -13.86 -14.12 -12.54
C LYS A 140 -14.40 -13.61 -11.22
N ALA A 141 -14.25 -12.32 -10.94
CA ALA A 141 -14.59 -11.74 -9.65
C ALA A 141 -15.69 -10.66 -9.72
N LYS A 142 -16.02 -10.17 -10.92
CA LYS A 142 -16.98 -9.06 -11.13
C LYS A 142 -18.35 -9.28 -10.48
N ASP A 143 -18.90 -10.50 -10.54
CA ASP A 143 -20.23 -10.79 -9.97
C ASP A 143 -20.20 -10.95 -8.43
N LEU A 144 -19.01 -11.02 -7.83
CA LEU A 144 -18.79 -11.18 -6.38
C LEU A 144 -18.20 -9.92 -5.72
N ILE A 145 -17.85 -8.90 -6.52
CA ILE A 145 -17.22 -7.66 -6.06
C ILE A 145 -18.25 -6.53 -6.11
N GLU A 146 -18.58 -5.97 -4.95
CA GLU A 146 -19.45 -4.79 -4.83
C GLU A 146 -18.69 -3.49 -5.18
N SER A 147 -17.38 -3.44 -4.90
CA SER A 147 -16.52 -2.28 -5.19
C SER A 147 -15.06 -2.69 -5.40
N GLU A 148 -14.42 -2.13 -6.42
CA GLU A 148 -13.01 -2.37 -6.76
C GLU A 148 -12.19 -1.08 -6.60
N LEU A 149 -11.04 -1.17 -5.91
CA LEU A 149 -10.02 -0.14 -5.89
C LEU A 149 -8.77 -0.62 -6.62
N VAL A 150 -8.47 0.01 -7.75
CA VAL A 150 -7.20 -0.21 -8.47
C VAL A 150 -6.36 1.07 -8.39
N VAL A 151 -5.17 0.92 -7.81
CA VAL A 151 -4.22 2.00 -7.55
C VAL A 151 -2.85 1.62 -8.05
N ASP A 152 -2.26 2.52 -8.82
CA ASP A 152 -0.88 2.41 -9.27
C ASP A 152 0.02 3.14 -8.28
N TYR A 153 0.99 2.40 -7.75
CA TYR A 153 1.95 2.91 -6.79
C TYR A 153 3.36 2.68 -7.27
N VAL A 154 4.10 3.76 -7.45
CA VAL A 154 5.53 3.71 -7.75
C VAL A 154 6.27 3.71 -6.43
N CYS A 155 7.01 2.63 -6.15
CA CYS A 155 7.84 2.57 -4.96
C CYS A 155 8.99 3.59 -5.12
N PRO A 156 9.12 4.60 -4.24
CA PRO A 156 10.28 5.46 -4.23
C PRO A 156 11.58 4.66 -4.03
N PRO A 157 12.71 5.11 -4.60
CA PRO A 157 14.00 4.47 -4.37
C PRO A 157 14.32 4.39 -2.88
N ALA A 158 14.95 3.29 -2.45
CA ALA A 158 15.48 3.21 -1.10
C ALA A 158 16.52 4.32 -0.88
N MET A 159 16.38 5.08 0.22
CA MET A 159 17.39 6.03 0.69
C MET A 159 18.52 5.31 1.42
#